data_AF-A0A415L3H0-F1
#
_entry.id   AF-A0A415L3H0-F1
#
_cell.length_a   1.000
_cell.length_b   1.000
_cell.length_c   1.000
_cell.angle_alpha   90.00
_cell.angle_beta   90.00
_cell.angle_gamma   90.00
#
_symmetry.space_group_name_H-M   'P 1'
#
loop_
_entity.id
_entity.type
_entity.pdbx_description
1 polymer ?
#
loop_
_entity_poly.entity_id
_entity_poly.type
_entity_poly.pdbx_seq_one_letter_code
_entity_poly.pdbx_strand_id
1 'polypeptide(L)' 'NNPLAFRICRPVPQIMIDRRAVNEYLTLIGEKELPLNFFEIIDIEDRFPVERVNKLLNGKE' A
#
# COMPACT_ATOMS: atom_id res chain seq x y z
N ASN A 1 33.41 -3.58 -7.45
CA ASN A 1 32.57 -3.55 -6.23
C ASN A 1 31.70 -2.31 -6.24
N ASN A 2 30.60 -2.34 -6.99
CA ASN A 2 29.62 -1.26 -7.02
C ASN A 2 28.64 -1.48 -5.85
N PRO A 3 28.60 -0.60 -4.83
CA PRO A 3 27.72 -0.75 -3.66
C PRO A 3 26.23 -0.67 -3.99
N LEU A 4 25.86 -0.27 -5.22
CA LEU A 4 24.47 -0.25 -5.69
C LEU A 4 23.97 -1.62 -6.16
N ALA A 5 24.87 -2.57 -6.46
CA ALA A 5 24.48 -3.91 -6.91
C ALA A 5 23.89 -4.78 -5.78
N PHE A 6 24.11 -4.41 -4.51
CA PHE A 6 23.59 -5.14 -3.34
C PHE A 6 22.18 -4.71 -2.92
N ARG A 7 21.57 -3.75 -3.62
CA ARG A 7 20.23 -3.20 -3.30
C ARG A 7 19.11 -3.80 -4.15
N ILE A 8 19.29 -5.01 -4.70
CA ILE A 8 18.28 -5.65 -5.58
C ILE A 8 17.50 -6.76 -4.86
N CYS A 9 17.87 -7.17 -3.64
CA CYS A 9 17.21 -8.32 -2.99
C CYS A 9 16.83 -8.08 -1.53
N ARG A 10 16.16 -6.96 -1.19
CA ARG A 10 15.26 -7.06 -0.01
C ARG A 10 14.05 -7.86 -0.47
N PRO A 11 13.74 -9.02 0.14
CA PRO A 11 12.51 -9.73 -0.19
C PRO A 11 11.36 -8.77 0.09
N VAL A 12 10.71 -8.32 -0.99
CA VAL A 12 9.50 -7.52 -0.88
C VAL A 12 8.48 -8.44 -0.22
N PRO A 13 7.84 -8.02 0.87
CA PRO A 13 6.76 -8.79 1.46
C PRO A 13 5.71 -9.04 0.38
N GLN A 14 5.20 -10.27 0.31
CA GLN A 14 4.31 -10.68 -0.77
C GLN A 14 3.01 -9.86 -0.77
N ILE A 15 2.61 -9.33 0.39
CA ILE A 15 1.39 -8.57 0.55
C ILE A 15 1.66 -7.34 1.41
N MET A 16 1.33 -6.17 0.87
CA MET A 16 1.32 -4.91 1.60
C MET A 16 -0.12 -4.62 2.03
N ILE A 17 -0.31 -4.30 3.30
CA ILE A 17 -1.62 -3.98 3.86
C ILE A 17 -1.60 -2.58 4.46
N ASP A 18 -2.65 -1.80 4.19
CA ASP A 18 -2.82 -0.50 4.83
C ASP A 18 -3.07 -0.71 6.33
N ARG A 19 -2.37 0.06 7.17
CA ARG A 19 -2.58 0.11 8.62
C ARG A 19 -4.05 0.24 9.01
N ARG A 20 -4.86 0.96 8.23
CA ARG A 20 -6.30 1.16 8.45
C ARG A 20 -7.10 -0.14 8.28
N ALA A 21 -6.69 -0.99 7.35
CA ALA A 21 -7.38 -2.24 7.01
C ALA A 21 -7.00 -3.42 7.92
N VAL A 22 -5.89 -3.29 8.68
CA VAL A 22 -5.38 -4.36 9.57
C VAL A 22 -6.45 -4.87 10.53
N ASN A 23 -7.16 -3.98 11.22
CA ASN A 23 -8.15 -4.37 12.24
C ASN A 23 -9.36 -5.09 11.64
N GLU A 24 -9.85 -4.61 10.49
CA GLU A 24 -10.97 -5.25 9.79
C GLU A 24 -10.56 -6.63 9.27
N TYR A 25 -9.37 -6.73 8.69
CA TYR A 25 -8.85 -7.99 8.18
C TYR A 25 -8.67 -9.03 9.31
N LEU A 26 -8.07 -8.64 10.44
CA LEU A 26 -7.90 -9.50 11.62
C LEU A 26 -9.25 -9.98 12.16
N THR A 27 -10.24 -9.08 12.24
CA THR A 27 -11.60 -9.42 12.68
C THR A 27 -12.26 -10.41 11.72
N LEU A 28 -12.05 -10.24 10.41
CA LEU A 28 -12.65 -11.08 9.38
C LEU A 28 -12.09 -12.51 9.39
N ILE A 29 -10.80 -12.68 9.67
CA ILE A 29 -10.16 -14.00 9.77
C ILE A 29 -10.21 -14.61 11.18
N GLY A 30 -10.60 -13.83 12.20
CA GLY A 30 -10.66 -14.26 13.60
C GLY A 30 -9.29 -14.38 14.28
N GLU A 31 -8.24 -13.81 13.70
CA GLU A 31 -6.88 -13.84 14.23
C GLU A 31 -6.59 -12.59 15.05
N LYS A 32 -5.62 -12.70 15.97
CA LYS A 32 -5.21 -11.58 16.83
C LYS A 32 -4.11 -10.72 16.21
N GLU A 33 -3.26 -11.31 15.37
CA GLU A 33 -2.03 -10.68 14.90
C GLU A 33 -1.72 -11.07 13.44
N LEU A 34 -1.13 -10.14 12.68
CA LEU A 34 -0.71 -10.40 11.31
C LEU A 34 0.67 -11.06 11.28
N PRO A 35 0.86 -12.16 10.53
CA PRO A 35 2.18 -12.75 10.35
C PRO A 35 3.09 -11.80 9.53
N LEU A 36 4.03 -11.15 10.20
CA LEU A 36 4.99 -10.20 9.60
C LEU A 36 5.93 -10.84 8.56
N ASN A 37 5.95 -12.17 8.47
CA ASN A 37 6.71 -12.90 7.46
C ASN A 37 6.09 -12.76 6.05
N PHE A 38 4.79 -12.46 5.96
CA PHE A 38 4.07 -12.34 4.69
C PHE A 38 3.53 -10.94 4.45
N PHE A 39 3.18 -10.24 5.54
CA PHE A 39 2.53 -8.94 5.50
C PHE A 39 3.47 -7.83 5.95
N GLU A 40 3.47 -6.75 5.20
CA GLU A 40 4.03 -5.47 5.63
C GLU A 40 2.93 -4.45 5.77
N ILE A 41 2.87 -3.86 6.97
CA ILE A 41 1.92 -2.80 7.27
C ILE A 41 2.53 -1.49 6.80
N ILE A 42 1.87 -0.83 5.86
CA ILE A 42 2.30 0.44 5.30
C ILE A 42 1.18 1.48 5.45
N ASP A 43 1.56 2.76 5.42
CA ASP A 43 0.60 3.85 5.24
C ASP A 43 0.50 4.12 3.72
N ILE A 44 -0.66 3.80 3.14
CA ILE A 44 -0.94 4.05 1.72
C ILE A 44 -1.53 5.45 1.59
N GLU A 45 -0.88 6.30 0.80
CA GLU A 45 -1.42 7.63 0.51
C GLU A 45 -2.61 7.53 -0.44
N ASP A 46 -3.73 8.17 -0.04
CA ASP A 46 -4.90 8.30 -0.89
C ASP A 46 -4.61 9.27 -2.05
N ARG A 47 -4.33 8.73 -3.24
CA ARG A 47 -4.12 9.53 -4.45
C ARG A 47 -5.41 9.63 -5.25
N PHE A 48 -6.16 10.70 -5.01
CA PHE A 48 -7.35 11.01 -5.79
C PHE A 48 -6.99 11.69 -7.12
N PRO A 49 -7.61 11.31 -8.24
CA PRO A 49 -7.34 11.89 -9.56
C PRO A 49 -8.03 13.26 -9.74
N VAL A 50 -7.78 14.20 -8.83
CA VAL A 50 -8.46 15.50 -8.75
C VAL A 50 -8.28 16.30 -10.04
N GLU A 51 -7.09 16.29 -10.63
CA GLU A 51 -6.82 16.98 -11.90
C GLU A 51 -7.70 16.45 -13.05
N ARG A 52 -7.89 15.13 -13.12
CA ARG A 52 -8.74 14.50 -14.13
C ARG A 52 -10.21 14.87 -13.91
N VAL A 53 -10.66 14.88 -12.66
CA VAL A 53 -12.03 15.27 -12.30
C VAL A 53 -12.30 16.73 -12.67
N ASN A 54 -11.38 17.64 -12.35
CA ASN A 54 -11.53 19.06 -12.67
C ASN A 54 -11.57 19.32 -14.18
N LYS A 55 -10.76 18.62 -14.99
CA LYS A 55 -10.83 18.72 -16.45
C LYS A 55 -12.17 18.26 -17.03
N LEU A 56 -12.73 17.18 -16.48
CA LEU A 56 -14.01 16.63 -16.95
C LEU A 56 -15.21 17.48 -16.52
N LEU A 57 -15.20 18.01 -15.29
CA LEU A 57 -16.32 18.76 -14.73
C LEU A 57 -16.32 20.24 -15.11
N ASN A 58 -15.14 20.83 -15.34
CA ASN A 58 -15.00 22.23 -15.74
C ASN A 58 -14.81 22.40 -17.25
N GLY A 59 -15.18 21.39 -18.06
CA GLY A 59 -15.19 21.44 -19.52
C GLY A 59 -16.25 22.38 -20.11
N LYS A 60 -16.23 23.64 -19.69
CA LYS A 60 -16.93 24.76 -20.32
C LYS A 60 -15.87 25.72 -20.86
N GLU A 61 -15.29 25.38 -22.00
CA GLU A 61 -14.81 26.35 -22.99
C GLU A 61 -15.29 25.90 -24.38
#